data_AF-A0A2A6E3J2-F1
#
_entry.id   AF-A0A2A6E3J2-F1
#
_cell.length_a   1.000
_cell.length_b   1.000
_cell.length_c   1.000
_cell.angle_alpha   90.00
_cell.angle_beta   90.00
_cell.angle_gamma   90.00
#
_symmetry.space_group_name_H-M   'P 1'
#
loop_
_entity.id
_entity.type
_entity.pdbx_description
1 polymer ?
#
loop_
_entity_poly.entity_id
_entity_poly.type
_entity_poly.pdbx_seq_one_letter_code
_entity_poly.pdbx_strand_id
1 'polypeptide(L)'
;DLREMHHDMRAHGVTEAAMESTAVYWVPVWTELCESMELRLVNPYFIKQLPGRKSDVKDARWIAECLLKNLIKGSFVPEPIVQDMRKLNRRIMDLCEDTTYNSNKLDAALQRCGFRLSNYVATTKSKSYRSVLKAIIDGQTDPDELLSLVHGRILNKHGRERVKAALTGSFSETDLIVLRQLKETLDLIEEQTADCQQELVRLCKEHYPKPYERLQTIPGVKERAATAIIAETGVDMKMFATAASLVGWCGLKPRNDVSNGRFKSRKVTHGNRYLRQILIEIAWAASRTRNCFFSHFSYLQTTVKKKNKMKIQVAIARKILVAVWHMLSKEEDFIDIYLKRQEELKRTEGQIKLLESYMAD
;
A
#
# COMPACT_ATOMS: atom_id res chain seq x y z
N ASP A 1 -37.31 -8.41 -1.78
CA ASP A 1 -36.58 -7.12 -1.92
C ASP A 1 -35.69 -6.91 -0.68
N LEU A 2 -34.55 -6.19 -0.74
CA LEU A 2 -33.71 -5.93 0.45
C LEU A 2 -34.44 -5.07 1.48
N ARG A 3 -35.25 -4.12 1.03
CA ARG A 3 -36.03 -3.24 1.91
C ARG A 3 -37.14 -3.99 2.63
N GLU A 4 -37.77 -4.92 1.92
CA GLU A 4 -38.77 -5.84 2.47
C GLU A 4 -38.14 -6.73 3.54
N MET A 5 -36.98 -7.33 3.26
CA MET A 5 -36.22 -8.10 4.25
C MET A 5 -35.89 -7.26 5.49
N HIS A 6 -35.42 -6.01 5.32
CA HIS A 6 -35.15 -5.12 6.43
C HIS A 6 -36.42 -4.80 7.24
N HIS A 7 -37.53 -4.50 6.57
CA HIS A 7 -38.82 -4.27 7.21
C HIS A 7 -39.28 -5.48 8.01
N ASP A 8 -39.22 -6.68 7.43
CA ASP A 8 -39.60 -7.93 8.08
C ASP A 8 -38.74 -8.21 9.30
N MET A 9 -37.41 -8.03 9.19
CA MET A 9 -36.49 -8.21 10.32
C MET A 9 -36.83 -7.25 11.48
N ARG A 10 -37.15 -5.99 11.19
CA ARG A 10 -37.56 -5.03 12.21
C ARG A 10 -38.92 -5.38 12.81
N ALA A 11 -39.88 -5.79 12.00
CA ALA A 11 -41.20 -6.20 12.45
C ALA A 11 -41.13 -7.40 13.43
N HIS A 12 -40.14 -8.28 13.24
CA HIS A 12 -39.87 -9.42 14.14
C HIS A 12 -38.92 -9.09 15.30
N GLY A 13 -38.51 -7.81 15.48
CA GLY A 13 -37.69 -7.38 16.61
C GLY A 13 -36.21 -7.79 16.53
N VAL A 14 -35.66 -8.04 15.34
CA VAL A 14 -34.26 -8.41 15.17
C VAL A 14 -33.36 -7.21 15.46
N THR A 15 -32.44 -7.35 16.43
CA THR A 15 -31.50 -6.30 16.85
C THR A 15 -30.05 -6.56 16.44
N GLU A 16 -29.71 -7.80 16.13
CA GLU A 16 -28.36 -8.20 15.69
C GLU A 16 -28.44 -9.07 14.42
N ALA A 17 -27.51 -8.86 13.49
CA ALA A 17 -27.37 -9.72 12.32
C ALA A 17 -25.90 -10.02 12.00
N ALA A 18 -25.66 -11.20 11.43
CA ALA A 18 -24.34 -11.61 10.98
C ALA A 18 -24.40 -12.12 9.55
N MET A 19 -23.34 -11.84 8.80
CA MET A 19 -23.24 -12.19 7.38
C MET A 19 -21.84 -12.70 7.07
N GLU A 20 -21.76 -13.67 6.16
CA GLU A 20 -20.48 -14.22 5.73
C GLU A 20 -19.77 -13.26 4.76
N SER A 21 -18.45 -13.09 4.93
CA SER A 21 -17.63 -12.21 4.10
C SER A 21 -17.27 -12.81 2.72
N THR A 22 -18.25 -13.35 2.01
CA THR A 22 -18.04 -13.98 0.69
C THR A 22 -18.34 -12.98 -0.43
N ALA A 23 -17.30 -12.65 -1.20
CA ALA A 23 -17.33 -11.66 -2.28
C ALA A 23 -17.89 -10.28 -1.83
N VAL A 24 -18.60 -9.59 -2.71
CA VAL A 24 -19.14 -8.23 -2.48
C VAL A 24 -20.61 -8.21 -2.06
N TYR A 25 -21.29 -9.36 -2.06
CA TYR A 25 -22.74 -9.45 -1.87
C TYR A 25 -23.21 -9.02 -0.47
N TRP A 26 -22.32 -9.05 0.52
CA TRP A 26 -22.63 -8.56 1.86
C TRP A 26 -22.75 -7.03 1.92
N VAL A 27 -22.17 -6.28 0.96
CA VAL A 27 -22.11 -4.82 1.02
C VAL A 27 -23.50 -4.17 0.90
N PRO A 28 -24.35 -4.50 -0.10
CA PRO A 28 -25.70 -3.94 -0.18
C PRO A 28 -26.56 -4.26 1.05
N VAL A 29 -26.44 -5.49 1.57
CA VAL A 29 -27.14 -5.94 2.79
C VAL A 29 -26.67 -5.14 4.00
N TRP A 30 -25.35 -4.95 4.14
CA TRP A 30 -24.78 -4.17 5.22
C TRP A 30 -25.28 -2.73 5.19
N THR A 31 -25.26 -2.09 4.02
CA THR A 31 -25.72 -0.69 3.86
C THR A 31 -27.19 -0.53 4.23
N GLU A 32 -28.06 -1.48 3.86
CA GLU A 32 -29.48 -1.40 4.19
C GLU A 32 -29.73 -1.57 5.71
N LEU A 33 -28.93 -2.39 6.39
CA LEU A 33 -29.19 -2.78 7.77
C LEU A 33 -28.40 -1.95 8.81
N CYS A 34 -27.30 -1.31 8.44
CA CYS A 34 -26.32 -0.78 9.40
C CYS A 34 -26.84 0.32 10.33
N GLU A 35 -27.90 1.04 9.97
CA GLU A 35 -28.52 2.07 10.82
C GLU A 35 -29.53 1.49 11.82
N SER A 36 -29.96 0.24 11.61
CA SER A 36 -31.12 -0.33 12.31
C SER A 36 -30.77 -1.42 13.32
N MET A 37 -29.60 -2.06 13.19
CA MET A 37 -29.19 -3.23 13.96
C MET A 37 -27.66 -3.36 14.04
N GLU A 38 -27.17 -4.10 15.04
CA GLU A 38 -25.75 -4.39 15.16
C GLU A 38 -25.31 -5.47 14.16
N LEU A 39 -24.30 -5.17 13.36
CA LEU A 39 -23.85 -6.06 12.28
C LEU A 39 -22.49 -6.70 12.55
N ARG A 40 -22.37 -8.00 12.27
CA ARG A 40 -21.09 -8.73 12.31
C ARG A 40 -20.77 -9.38 10.97
N LEU A 41 -19.69 -8.93 10.33
CA LEU A 41 -19.16 -9.58 9.12
C LEU A 41 -18.23 -10.72 9.50
N VAL A 42 -18.55 -11.97 9.18
CA VAL A 42 -17.80 -13.13 9.69
C VAL A 42 -16.93 -13.74 8.61
N ASN A 43 -15.70 -14.13 8.97
CA ASN A 43 -14.80 -14.81 8.05
C ASN A 43 -15.26 -16.27 7.82
N PRO A 44 -15.47 -16.70 6.56
CA PRO A 44 -15.89 -18.06 6.21
C PRO A 44 -15.03 -19.15 6.85
N TYR A 45 -13.73 -18.92 7.01
CA TYR A 45 -12.80 -19.90 7.58
C TYR A 45 -13.19 -20.34 9.00
N PHE A 46 -13.73 -19.43 9.81
CA PHE A 46 -14.17 -19.75 11.18
C PHE A 46 -15.51 -20.50 11.21
N ILE A 47 -16.33 -20.34 10.16
CA ILE A 47 -17.66 -20.96 10.07
C ILE A 47 -17.59 -22.36 9.40
N LYS A 48 -16.65 -22.57 8.47
CA LYS A 48 -16.55 -23.75 7.58
C LYS A 48 -16.08 -25.06 8.23
N GLN A 49 -15.82 -25.13 9.53
CA GLN A 49 -15.21 -26.30 10.17
C GLN A 49 -16.14 -27.52 10.40
N LEU A 50 -17.30 -27.61 9.73
CA LEU A 50 -18.19 -28.78 9.84
C LEU A 50 -18.68 -29.26 8.46
N PRO A 51 -18.50 -30.55 8.11
CA PRO A 51 -18.98 -31.11 6.85
C PRO A 51 -20.52 -31.27 6.82
N GLY A 52 -21.14 -31.09 5.64
CA GLY A 52 -22.51 -31.56 5.39
C GLY A 52 -23.63 -30.53 5.24
N ARG A 53 -23.39 -29.34 4.68
CA ARG A 53 -24.44 -28.33 4.46
C ARG A 53 -24.58 -28.01 2.97
N LYS A 54 -25.83 -28.09 2.46
CA LYS A 54 -26.17 -28.05 1.02
C LYS A 54 -27.10 -26.88 0.65
N SER A 55 -27.49 -26.00 1.56
CA SER A 55 -28.40 -24.89 1.25
C SER A 55 -28.10 -23.61 2.03
N ASP A 56 -28.27 -22.46 1.36
CA ASP A 56 -28.03 -21.12 1.93
C ASP A 56 -28.85 -20.85 3.20
N VAL A 57 -30.08 -21.36 3.27
CA VAL A 57 -30.96 -21.25 4.46
C VAL A 57 -30.34 -21.93 5.69
N LYS A 58 -29.69 -23.09 5.50
CA LYS A 58 -29.04 -23.81 6.62
C LYS A 58 -27.79 -23.06 7.08
N ASP A 59 -27.08 -22.42 6.16
CA ASP A 59 -25.91 -21.61 6.49
C ASP A 59 -26.30 -20.33 7.22
N ALA A 60 -27.36 -19.63 6.79
CA ALA A 60 -27.91 -18.47 7.48
C ALA A 60 -28.38 -18.81 8.90
N ARG A 61 -29.12 -19.92 9.07
CA ARG A 61 -29.55 -20.41 10.39
C ARG A 61 -28.36 -20.69 11.32
N TRP A 62 -27.30 -21.28 10.77
CA TRP A 62 -26.10 -21.56 11.55
C TRP A 62 -25.35 -20.29 11.96
N ILE A 63 -25.21 -19.32 11.05
CA ILE A 63 -24.60 -18.02 11.36
C ILE A 63 -25.39 -17.33 12.48
N ALA A 64 -26.72 -17.38 12.42
CA ALA A 64 -27.59 -16.87 13.48
C ALA A 64 -27.39 -17.61 14.83
N GLU A 65 -27.26 -18.94 14.81
CA GLU A 65 -26.98 -19.73 16.03
C GLU A 65 -25.60 -19.39 16.63
N CYS A 66 -24.58 -19.26 15.79
CA CYS A 66 -23.25 -18.83 16.22
C CYS A 66 -23.27 -17.41 16.80
N LEU A 67 -24.04 -16.49 16.20
CA LEU A 67 -24.22 -15.13 16.69
C LEU A 67 -24.86 -15.13 18.07
N LEU A 68 -26.00 -15.82 18.21
CA LEU A 68 -26.76 -15.95 19.46
C LEU A 68 -25.91 -16.51 20.61
N LYS A 69 -25.04 -17.47 20.30
CA LYS A 69 -24.14 -18.11 21.28
C LYS A 69 -22.81 -17.36 21.49
N ASN A 70 -22.61 -16.19 20.86
CA ASN A 70 -21.37 -15.41 20.89
C ASN A 70 -20.11 -16.20 20.48
N LEU A 71 -20.27 -17.16 19.56
CA LEU A 71 -19.18 -18.02 19.08
C LEU A 71 -18.38 -17.41 17.93
N ILE A 72 -18.85 -16.29 17.37
CA ILE A 72 -18.26 -15.62 16.21
C ILE A 72 -17.82 -14.19 16.56
N LYS A 73 -16.62 -13.84 16.07
CA LYS A 73 -16.09 -12.48 16.14
C LYS A 73 -16.25 -11.79 14.78
N GLY A 74 -16.73 -10.54 14.80
CA GLY A 74 -16.83 -9.71 13.61
C GLY A 74 -15.46 -9.34 13.03
N SER A 75 -15.40 -9.31 11.71
CA SER A 75 -14.32 -8.74 10.91
C SER A 75 -14.45 -7.22 10.91
N PHE A 76 -13.32 -6.55 10.67
CA PHE A 76 -13.31 -5.09 10.63
C PHE A 76 -14.04 -4.54 9.41
N VAL A 77 -15.21 -3.94 9.65
CA VAL A 77 -15.92 -3.08 8.70
C VAL A 77 -15.82 -1.65 9.21
N PRO A 78 -15.22 -0.73 8.44
CA PRO A 78 -15.03 0.64 8.88
C PRO A 78 -16.30 1.45 8.61
N GLU A 79 -16.35 2.66 9.17
CA GLU A 79 -17.41 3.64 8.93
C GLU A 79 -17.54 4.02 7.43
N PRO A 80 -18.71 4.52 6.99
CA PRO A 80 -19.01 4.73 5.57
C PRO A 80 -17.95 5.55 4.83
N ILE A 81 -17.50 6.66 5.41
CA ILE A 81 -16.50 7.52 4.78
C ILE A 81 -15.16 6.81 4.55
N VAL A 82 -14.73 5.97 5.51
CA VAL A 82 -13.51 5.17 5.36
C VAL A 82 -13.73 4.06 4.33
N GLN A 83 -14.94 3.51 4.19
CA GLN A 83 -15.26 2.58 3.10
C GLN A 83 -15.12 3.24 1.73
N ASP A 84 -15.60 4.48 1.56
CA ASP A 84 -15.45 5.23 0.31
C ASP A 84 -13.98 5.53 0.01
N MET A 85 -13.22 5.95 1.01
CA MET A 85 -11.77 6.11 0.90
C MET A 85 -11.07 4.80 0.50
N ARG A 86 -11.51 3.64 1.01
CA ARG A 86 -10.98 2.33 0.57
C ARG A 86 -11.28 2.05 -0.89
N LYS A 87 -12.47 2.37 -1.39
CA LYS A 87 -12.81 2.18 -2.81
C LYS A 87 -11.81 2.93 -3.69
N LEU A 88 -11.57 4.21 -3.38
CA LEU A 88 -10.59 5.04 -4.09
C LEU A 88 -9.16 4.48 -3.97
N ASN A 89 -8.72 4.16 -2.75
CA ASN A 89 -7.37 3.63 -2.53
C ASN A 89 -7.11 2.31 -3.28
N ARG A 90 -8.10 1.41 -3.31
CA ARG A 90 -8.01 0.14 -4.02
C ARG A 90 -8.05 0.35 -5.53
N ARG A 91 -8.89 1.26 -6.02
CA ARG A 91 -8.89 1.65 -7.44
C ARG A 91 -7.52 2.18 -7.89
N ILE A 92 -6.86 3.00 -7.07
CA ILE A 92 -5.48 3.45 -7.35
C ILE A 92 -4.53 2.27 -7.47
N MET A 93 -4.64 1.25 -6.60
CA MET A 93 -3.77 0.07 -6.71
C MET A 93 -4.06 -0.76 -7.96
N ASP A 94 -5.33 -0.94 -8.32
CA ASP A 94 -5.71 -1.61 -9.56
C ASP A 94 -5.15 -0.87 -10.79
N LEU A 95 -5.27 0.47 -10.82
CA LEU A 95 -4.70 1.31 -11.87
C LEU A 95 -3.16 1.25 -11.94
N CYS A 96 -2.49 1.12 -10.81
CA CYS A 96 -1.03 0.90 -10.77
C CYS A 96 -0.63 -0.46 -11.38
N GLU A 97 -1.42 -1.51 -11.14
CA GLU A 97 -1.24 -2.82 -11.77
C GLU A 97 -1.47 -2.71 -13.29
N ASP A 98 -2.55 -2.05 -13.70
CA ASP A 98 -2.88 -1.78 -15.12
C ASP A 98 -1.77 -0.96 -15.81
N THR A 99 -1.22 0.03 -15.13
CA THR A 99 -0.09 0.81 -15.66
C THR A 99 1.11 -0.09 -15.95
N THR A 100 1.42 -1.01 -15.04
CA THR A 100 2.55 -1.94 -15.18
C THR A 100 2.31 -2.89 -16.35
N TYR A 101 1.10 -3.45 -16.44
CA TYR A 101 0.70 -4.32 -17.52
C TYR A 101 0.78 -3.64 -18.90
N ASN A 102 0.21 -2.45 -19.04
CA ASN A 102 0.21 -1.70 -20.30
C ASN A 102 1.60 -1.16 -20.66
N SER A 103 2.44 -0.80 -19.67
CA SER A 103 3.83 -0.41 -19.93
C SER A 103 4.64 -1.58 -20.51
N ASN A 104 4.43 -2.80 -20.01
CA ASN A 104 5.10 -3.99 -20.53
C ASN A 104 4.61 -4.35 -21.93
N LYS A 105 3.30 -4.19 -22.22
CA LYS A 105 2.76 -4.36 -23.57
C LYS A 105 3.35 -3.35 -24.57
N LEU A 106 3.42 -2.09 -24.17
CA LEU A 106 4.01 -1.03 -24.97
C LEU A 106 5.48 -1.32 -25.29
N ASP A 107 6.26 -1.74 -24.29
CA ASP A 107 7.66 -2.10 -24.51
C ASP A 107 7.79 -3.33 -25.42
N ALA A 108 6.95 -4.35 -25.24
CA ALA A 108 6.92 -5.52 -26.11
C ALA A 108 6.57 -5.16 -27.57
N ALA A 109 5.63 -4.23 -27.77
CA ALA A 109 5.26 -3.75 -29.10
C ALA A 109 6.44 -3.04 -29.78
N LEU A 110 7.18 -2.20 -29.05
CA LEU A 110 8.40 -1.56 -29.54
C LEU A 110 9.52 -2.57 -29.85
N GLN A 111 9.72 -3.56 -28.99
CA GLN A 111 10.74 -4.60 -29.19
C GLN A 111 10.48 -5.44 -30.45
N ARG A 112 9.21 -5.67 -30.81
CA ARG A 112 8.83 -6.35 -32.05
C ARG A 112 9.26 -5.57 -33.30
N CYS A 113 9.33 -4.24 -33.20
CA CYS A 113 9.84 -3.34 -34.25
C CYS A 113 11.38 -3.22 -34.26
N GLY A 114 12.09 -3.94 -33.38
CA GLY A 114 13.55 -3.87 -33.25
C GLY A 114 14.04 -2.79 -32.26
N PHE A 115 13.15 -1.96 -31.72
CA PHE A 115 13.50 -0.88 -30.80
C PHE A 115 13.68 -1.38 -29.36
N ARG A 116 14.80 -1.06 -28.71
CA ARG A 116 15.19 -1.63 -27.39
C ARG A 116 15.76 -0.60 -26.40
N LEU A 117 15.19 0.60 -26.35
CA LEU A 117 15.63 1.64 -25.41
C LEU A 117 15.43 1.24 -23.93
N SER A 118 14.47 0.36 -23.62
CA SER A 118 14.20 -0.12 -22.25
C SER A 118 15.40 -0.77 -21.55
N ASN A 119 16.36 -1.30 -22.30
CA ASN A 119 17.59 -1.88 -21.76
C ASN A 119 18.57 -0.83 -21.20
N TYR A 120 18.42 0.44 -21.58
CA TYR A 120 19.35 1.52 -21.24
C TYR A 120 18.73 2.57 -20.30
N VAL A 121 17.41 2.60 -20.19
CA VAL A 121 16.71 3.47 -19.24
C VAL A 121 16.38 2.73 -17.96
N ALA A 122 16.35 3.46 -16.83
CA ALA A 122 15.98 2.86 -15.54
C ALA A 122 14.50 2.45 -15.48
N THR A 123 13.64 3.10 -16.28
CA THR A 123 12.20 2.83 -16.36
C THR A 123 11.65 3.30 -17.70
N THR A 124 10.67 2.56 -18.22
CA THR A 124 9.87 2.92 -19.40
C THR A 124 9.01 4.18 -19.17
N LYS A 125 8.87 4.63 -17.92
CA LYS A 125 8.22 5.92 -17.59
C LYS A 125 9.14 7.13 -17.69
N SER A 126 10.43 6.94 -17.98
CA SER A 126 11.41 8.03 -17.98
C SER A 126 11.13 9.09 -19.04
N LYS A 127 11.52 10.35 -18.79
CA LYS A 127 11.33 11.46 -19.74
C LYS A 127 11.92 11.15 -21.11
N SER A 128 13.13 10.57 -21.17
CA SER A 128 13.74 10.18 -22.44
C SER A 128 12.93 9.12 -23.18
N TYR A 129 12.45 8.08 -22.48
CA TYR A 129 11.62 7.04 -23.11
C TYR A 129 10.31 7.62 -23.66
N ARG A 130 9.60 8.45 -22.87
CA ARG A 130 8.36 9.12 -23.32
C ARG A 130 8.58 10.06 -24.50
N SER A 131 9.70 10.80 -24.51
CA SER A 131 10.01 11.75 -25.59
C SER A 131 10.31 11.03 -26.89
N VAL A 132 11.11 9.95 -26.83
CA VAL A 132 11.41 9.10 -27.99
C VAL A 132 10.16 8.39 -28.50
N LEU A 133 9.34 7.83 -27.60
CA LEU A 133 8.07 7.20 -27.98
C LEU A 133 7.14 8.19 -28.70
N LYS A 134 7.02 9.42 -28.19
CA LYS A 134 6.21 10.45 -28.82
C LYS A 134 6.72 10.76 -30.23
N ALA A 135 8.03 10.95 -30.40
CA ALA A 135 8.63 11.19 -31.71
C ALA A 135 8.34 10.05 -32.71
N ILE A 136 8.44 8.79 -32.27
CA ILE A 136 8.10 7.62 -33.09
C ILE A 136 6.62 7.66 -33.51
N ILE A 137 5.70 7.92 -32.58
CA ILE A 137 4.26 8.02 -32.85
C ILE A 137 3.94 9.19 -33.81
N ASP A 138 4.73 10.27 -33.75
CA ASP A 138 4.63 11.43 -34.65
C ASP A 138 5.30 11.19 -36.02
N GLY A 139 5.87 10.00 -36.24
CA GLY A 139 6.42 9.55 -37.53
C GLY A 139 7.94 9.70 -37.67
N GLN A 140 8.65 10.14 -36.63
CA GLN A 140 10.11 10.24 -36.66
C GLN A 140 10.76 8.89 -36.33
N THR A 141 11.52 8.35 -37.28
CA THR A 141 12.22 7.07 -37.14
C THR A 141 13.73 7.15 -37.32
N ASP A 142 14.27 8.33 -37.64
CA ASP A 142 15.72 8.52 -37.79
C ASP A 142 16.44 8.31 -36.44
N PRO A 143 17.34 7.31 -36.33
CA PRO A 143 18.08 7.05 -35.10
C PRO A 143 18.87 8.24 -34.57
N ASP A 144 19.40 9.12 -35.44
CA ASP A 144 20.17 10.29 -35.01
C ASP A 144 19.28 11.36 -34.34
N GLU A 145 18.10 11.59 -34.92
CA GLU A 145 17.08 12.48 -34.36
C GLU A 145 16.53 11.93 -33.04
N LEU A 146 16.22 10.64 -32.96
CA LEU A 146 15.76 10.00 -31.72
C LEU A 146 16.84 10.03 -30.62
N LEU A 147 18.11 9.92 -30.99
CA LEU A 147 19.23 9.95 -30.06
C LEU A 147 19.39 11.32 -29.40
N SER A 148 19.04 12.40 -30.11
CA SER A 148 19.05 13.77 -29.56
C SER A 148 18.10 13.96 -28.37
N LEU A 149 17.02 13.16 -28.32
CA LEU A 149 16.02 13.16 -27.25
C LEU A 149 16.46 12.36 -26.02
N VAL A 150 17.51 11.55 -26.15
CA VAL A 150 18.05 10.75 -25.05
C VAL A 150 18.97 11.59 -24.19
N HIS A 151 18.74 11.57 -22.88
CA HIS A 151 19.51 12.37 -21.94
C HIS A 151 20.98 11.97 -21.92
N GLY A 152 21.90 12.95 -21.95
CA GLY A 152 23.35 12.74 -22.04
C GLY A 152 23.94 11.80 -20.97
N ARG A 153 23.38 11.76 -19.74
CA ARG A 153 23.80 10.78 -18.71
C ARG A 153 23.64 9.32 -19.15
N ILE A 154 22.61 8.98 -19.94
CA ILE A 154 22.39 7.63 -20.47
C ILE A 154 23.45 7.34 -21.52
N LEU A 155 23.68 8.30 -22.42
CA LEU A 155 24.68 8.21 -23.49
C LEU A 155 26.09 8.04 -22.93
N ASN A 156 26.47 8.82 -21.91
CA ASN A 156 27.78 8.76 -21.27
C ASN A 156 28.00 7.44 -20.53
N LYS A 157 26.95 6.85 -19.94
CA LYS A 157 27.04 5.59 -19.19
C LYS A 157 27.13 4.37 -20.10
N HIS A 158 26.37 4.35 -21.18
CA HIS A 158 26.19 3.15 -22.02
C HIS A 158 26.92 3.22 -23.37
N GLY A 159 27.37 4.42 -23.77
CA GLY A 159 28.01 4.69 -25.05
C GLY A 159 26.98 5.11 -26.11
N ARG A 160 27.28 6.21 -26.82
CA ARG A 160 26.38 6.82 -27.83
C ARG A 160 25.98 5.82 -28.92
N GLU A 161 26.95 5.11 -29.50
CA GLU A 161 26.72 4.15 -30.58
C GLU A 161 25.83 2.96 -30.16
N ARG A 162 26.01 2.45 -28.93
CA ARG A 162 25.18 1.34 -28.44
C ARG A 162 23.73 1.76 -28.24
N VAL A 163 23.51 2.97 -27.72
CA VAL A 163 22.17 3.51 -27.55
C VAL A 163 21.55 3.79 -28.92
N LYS A 164 22.30 4.37 -29.86
CA LYS A 164 21.86 4.60 -31.24
C LYS A 164 21.40 3.30 -31.91
N ALA A 165 22.20 2.24 -31.81
CA ALA A 165 21.85 0.93 -32.36
C ALA A 165 20.55 0.35 -31.78
N ALA A 166 20.22 0.69 -30.53
CA ALA A 166 18.98 0.27 -29.88
C ALA A 166 17.76 1.14 -30.22
N LEU A 167 17.98 2.32 -30.81
CA LEU A 167 16.93 3.20 -31.33
C LEU A 167 16.57 2.85 -32.78
N THR A 168 17.43 2.12 -33.49
CA THR A 168 17.15 1.61 -34.83
C THR A 168 15.98 0.62 -34.78
N GLY A 169 14.88 0.98 -35.42
CA GLY A 169 13.69 0.15 -35.52
C GLY A 169 12.94 0.39 -36.84
N SER A 170 12.16 -0.59 -37.25
CA SER A 170 11.27 -0.49 -38.41
C SER A 170 9.82 -0.54 -37.94
N PHE A 171 9.06 0.50 -38.27
CA PHE A 171 7.69 0.68 -37.81
C PHE A 171 6.75 0.72 -39.02
N SER A 172 5.78 -0.18 -39.05
CA SER A 172 4.67 -0.08 -39.99
C SER A 172 3.63 0.94 -39.49
N GLU A 173 2.75 1.42 -40.37
CA GLU A 173 1.61 2.26 -39.97
C GLU A 173 0.76 1.58 -38.88
N THR A 174 0.55 0.27 -38.99
CA THR A 174 -0.16 -0.53 -37.99
C THR A 174 0.54 -0.51 -36.64
N ASP A 175 1.87 -0.59 -36.61
CA ASP A 175 2.63 -0.52 -35.36
C ASP A 175 2.47 0.86 -34.70
N LEU A 176 2.53 1.94 -35.47
CA LEU A 176 2.32 3.29 -34.97
C LEU A 176 0.92 3.48 -34.37
N ILE A 177 -0.12 2.88 -34.98
CA ILE A 177 -1.49 2.88 -34.44
C ILE A 177 -1.53 2.16 -33.07
N VAL A 178 -0.94 0.97 -32.97
CA VAL A 178 -0.92 0.19 -31.72
C VAL A 178 -0.15 0.93 -30.61
N LEU A 179 1.01 1.51 -30.95
CA LEU A 179 1.81 2.29 -30.00
C LEU A 179 1.05 3.52 -29.49
N ARG A 180 0.33 4.22 -30.38
CA ARG A 180 -0.53 5.35 -30.03
C ARG A 180 -1.63 4.95 -29.05
N GLN A 181 -2.38 3.88 -29.33
CA GLN A 181 -3.46 3.39 -28.47
C GLN A 181 -2.95 2.95 -27.08
N LEU A 182 -1.81 2.26 -27.03
CA LEU A 182 -1.18 1.85 -25.76
C LEU A 182 -0.71 3.07 -24.94
N LYS A 183 -0.16 4.09 -25.61
CA LYS A 183 0.20 5.36 -24.96
C LYS A 183 -1.05 6.07 -24.42
N GLU A 184 -2.10 6.22 -25.22
CA GLU A 184 -3.37 6.86 -24.80
C GLU A 184 -4.00 6.12 -23.61
N THR A 185 -3.95 4.79 -23.61
CA THR A 185 -4.40 3.97 -22.48
C THR A 185 -3.60 4.29 -21.20
N LEU A 186 -2.27 4.41 -21.32
CA LEU A 186 -1.41 4.77 -20.18
C LEU A 186 -1.69 6.19 -19.67
N ASP A 187 -1.89 7.15 -20.57
CA ASP A 187 -2.21 8.53 -20.21
C ASP A 187 -3.55 8.60 -19.46
N LEU A 188 -4.58 7.88 -19.92
CA LEU A 188 -5.87 7.79 -19.25
C LEU A 188 -5.76 7.15 -17.85
N ILE A 189 -4.97 6.09 -17.71
CA ILE A 189 -4.71 5.45 -16.41
C ILE A 189 -4.01 6.43 -15.46
N GLU A 190 -3.06 7.23 -15.96
CA GLU A 190 -2.36 8.26 -15.17
C GLU A 190 -3.33 9.35 -14.68
N GLU A 191 -4.22 9.83 -15.55
CA GLU A 191 -5.27 10.80 -15.22
C GLU A 191 -6.22 10.25 -14.16
N GLN A 192 -6.81 9.07 -14.38
CA GLN A 192 -7.72 8.43 -13.42
C GLN A 192 -7.06 8.16 -12.06
N THR A 193 -5.77 7.83 -12.06
CA THR A 193 -5.00 7.65 -10.83
C THR A 193 -4.87 8.96 -10.06
N ALA A 194 -4.59 10.06 -10.78
CA ALA A 194 -4.50 11.39 -10.19
C ALA A 194 -5.85 11.84 -9.62
N ASP A 195 -6.95 11.63 -10.34
CA ASP A 195 -8.29 11.98 -9.89
C ASP A 195 -8.68 11.24 -8.60
N CYS A 196 -8.47 9.91 -8.58
CA CYS A 196 -8.74 9.11 -7.38
C CYS A 196 -7.89 9.58 -6.19
N GLN A 197 -6.63 9.95 -6.44
CA GLN A 197 -5.74 10.44 -5.39
C GLN A 197 -6.17 11.82 -4.88
N GLN A 198 -6.55 12.75 -5.76
CA GLN A 198 -7.05 14.07 -5.37
C GLN A 198 -8.31 13.95 -4.51
N GLU A 199 -9.25 13.10 -4.94
CA GLU A 199 -10.48 12.84 -4.20
C GLU A 199 -10.20 12.23 -2.83
N LEU A 200 -9.29 11.25 -2.77
CA LEU A 200 -8.89 10.62 -1.53
C LEU A 200 -8.23 11.62 -0.56
N VAL A 201 -7.44 12.56 -1.08
CA VAL A 201 -6.84 13.66 -0.29
C VAL A 201 -7.91 14.63 0.20
N ARG A 202 -8.90 14.97 -0.63
CA ARG A 202 -10.03 15.82 -0.25
C ARG A 202 -10.76 15.22 0.95
N LEU A 203 -11.19 13.96 0.86
CA LEU A 203 -11.89 13.26 1.93
C LEU A 203 -11.03 13.15 3.20
N CYS A 204 -9.72 12.90 3.06
CA CYS A 204 -8.80 12.89 4.22
C CYS A 204 -8.74 14.24 4.93
N LYS A 205 -8.61 15.34 4.19
CA LYS A 205 -8.49 16.69 4.77
C LYS A 205 -9.81 17.15 5.38
N GLU A 206 -10.93 16.78 4.76
CA GLU A 206 -12.27 17.13 5.23
C GLU A 206 -12.62 16.40 6.55
N HIS A 207 -12.42 15.09 6.60
CA HIS A 207 -12.87 14.28 7.74
C HIS A 207 -11.77 13.99 8.78
N TYR A 208 -10.49 13.95 8.36
CA TYR A 208 -9.37 13.50 9.20
C TYR A 208 -8.11 14.39 9.10
N PRO A 209 -8.20 15.73 9.22
CA PRO A 209 -7.05 16.61 9.02
C PRO A 209 -5.91 16.35 10.01
N LYS A 210 -6.21 16.23 11.31
CA LYS A 210 -5.19 15.98 12.34
C LYS A 210 -4.50 14.63 12.18
N PRO A 211 -5.22 13.49 12.04
CA PRO A 211 -4.58 12.21 11.71
C PRO A 211 -3.74 12.25 10.43
N TYR A 212 -4.22 12.94 9.40
CA TYR A 212 -3.54 13.07 8.12
C TYR A 212 -2.20 13.81 8.24
N GLU A 213 -2.15 14.92 8.97
CA GLU A 213 -0.92 15.66 9.25
C GLU A 213 0.03 14.85 10.14
N ARG A 214 -0.51 14.27 11.22
CA ARG A 214 0.23 13.47 12.19
C ARG A 214 0.96 12.31 11.52
N LEU A 215 0.32 11.56 10.65
CA LEU A 215 0.95 10.43 9.95
C LEU A 215 2.12 10.86 9.06
N GLN A 216 2.10 12.08 8.52
CA GLN A 216 3.17 12.61 7.67
C GLN A 216 4.43 13.02 8.45
N THR A 217 4.38 13.04 9.78
CA THR A 217 5.57 13.22 10.63
C THR A 217 6.46 11.96 10.65
N ILE A 218 5.93 10.80 10.22
CA ILE A 218 6.72 9.57 10.09
C ILE A 218 7.67 9.69 8.88
N PRO A 219 8.98 9.42 9.05
CA PRO A 219 9.92 9.34 7.94
C PRO A 219 9.46 8.36 6.85
N GLY A 220 9.39 8.84 5.60
CA GLY A 220 8.92 8.05 4.46
C GLY A 220 7.41 8.04 4.25
N VAL A 221 6.63 8.69 5.12
CA VAL A 221 5.19 8.91 4.92
C VAL A 221 4.97 10.33 4.39
N LYS A 222 4.26 10.41 3.27
CA LYS A 222 3.80 11.65 2.62
C LYS A 222 2.32 11.49 2.27
N GLU A 223 1.73 12.51 1.64
CA GLU A 223 0.32 12.56 1.24
C GLU A 223 -0.25 11.19 0.80
N ARG A 224 0.26 10.60 -0.29
CA ARG A 224 -0.21 9.30 -0.81
C ARG A 224 -0.20 8.18 0.24
N ALA A 225 0.87 8.10 1.04
CA ALA A 225 1.03 7.06 2.04
C ALA A 225 0.11 7.28 3.26
N ALA A 226 -0.03 8.53 3.69
CA ALA A 226 -0.91 8.90 4.80
C ALA A 226 -2.38 8.63 4.46
N THR A 227 -2.83 9.07 3.27
CA THR A 227 -4.21 8.83 2.84
C THR A 227 -4.52 7.35 2.71
N ALA A 228 -3.56 6.56 2.20
CA ALA A 228 -3.72 5.12 2.04
C ALA A 228 -3.78 4.35 3.38
N ILE A 229 -3.00 4.78 4.38
CA ILE A 229 -3.09 4.24 5.74
C ILE A 229 -4.49 4.51 6.29
N ILE A 230 -4.96 5.77 6.25
CA ILE A 230 -6.27 6.15 6.78
C ILE A 230 -7.38 5.40 6.05
N ALA A 231 -7.31 5.29 4.73
CA ALA A 231 -8.28 4.50 3.96
C ALA A 231 -8.34 3.05 4.46
N GLU A 232 -7.21 2.38 4.62
CA GLU A 232 -7.22 0.97 5.03
C GLU A 232 -7.51 0.77 6.53
N THR A 233 -7.06 1.63 7.43
CA THR A 233 -7.21 1.39 8.89
C THR A 233 -8.36 2.14 9.53
N GLY A 234 -8.84 3.22 8.91
CA GLY A 234 -9.57 4.27 9.63
C GLY A 234 -8.66 5.00 10.63
N VAL A 235 -9.27 5.86 11.45
CA VAL A 235 -8.57 6.61 12.51
C VAL A 235 -8.84 6.05 13.91
N ASP A 236 -9.96 5.35 14.10
CA ASP A 236 -10.30 4.76 15.40
C ASP A 236 -9.54 3.43 15.61
N MET A 237 -8.54 3.48 16.50
CA MET A 237 -7.74 2.32 16.86
C MET A 237 -8.41 1.39 17.86
N LYS A 238 -9.56 1.74 18.45
CA LYS A 238 -10.30 0.87 19.39
C LYS A 238 -10.69 -0.46 18.77
N MET A 239 -10.91 -0.49 17.45
CA MET A 239 -11.14 -1.72 16.67
C MET A 239 -9.96 -2.70 16.75
N PHE A 240 -8.76 -2.20 17.03
CA PHE A 240 -7.56 -2.97 17.24
C PHE A 240 -7.11 -2.84 18.70
N ALA A 241 -7.59 -3.73 19.58
CA ALA A 241 -7.28 -3.69 21.02
C ALA A 241 -5.78 -3.53 21.37
N THR A 242 -4.87 -3.98 20.49
CA THR A 242 -3.43 -3.74 20.64
C THR A 242 -2.79 -3.45 19.28
N ALA A 243 -1.62 -2.80 19.28
CA ALA A 243 -0.79 -2.68 18.09
C ALA A 243 -0.45 -4.04 17.45
N ALA A 244 -0.32 -5.10 18.26
CA ALA A 244 -0.09 -6.46 17.77
C ALA A 244 -1.30 -7.01 17.00
N SER A 245 -2.53 -6.62 17.37
CA SER A 245 -3.75 -6.95 16.65
C SER A 245 -3.77 -6.30 15.26
N LEU A 246 -3.40 -5.02 15.15
CA LEU A 246 -3.29 -4.32 13.86
C LEU A 246 -2.21 -4.94 12.95
N VAL A 247 -1.04 -5.25 13.51
CA VAL A 247 0.05 -5.94 12.79
C VAL A 247 -0.39 -7.33 12.31
N GLY A 248 -1.15 -8.05 13.13
CA GLY A 248 -1.74 -9.34 12.77
C GLY A 248 -2.75 -9.21 11.64
N TRP A 249 -3.62 -8.21 11.69
CA TRP A 249 -4.64 -7.95 10.66
C TRP A 249 -4.03 -7.54 9.30
N CYS A 250 -2.98 -6.72 9.30
CA CYS A 250 -2.20 -6.44 8.09
C CYS A 250 -1.42 -7.69 7.60
N GLY A 251 -1.16 -8.63 8.50
CA GLY A 251 -0.42 -9.86 8.24
C GLY A 251 1.10 -9.65 8.11
N LEU A 252 1.65 -8.69 8.86
CA LEU A 252 3.10 -8.49 9.01
C LEU A 252 3.69 -9.33 10.17
N LYS A 253 2.85 -10.07 10.89
CA LYS A 253 3.26 -11.01 11.94
C LYS A 253 3.73 -12.34 11.31
N PRO A 254 4.87 -12.91 11.76
CA PRO A 254 5.26 -14.26 11.36
C PRO A 254 4.23 -15.28 11.86
N ARG A 255 4.04 -16.37 11.11
CA ARG A 255 3.14 -17.46 11.51
C ARG A 255 3.66 -18.11 12.80
N ASN A 256 2.78 -18.30 13.78
CA ASN A 256 3.11 -19.03 15.01
C ASN A 256 2.95 -20.54 14.79
N ASP A 257 3.73 -21.08 13.86
CA ASP A 257 3.68 -22.50 13.46
C ASP A 257 4.80 -23.25 14.17
N VAL A 258 4.59 -23.51 15.46
CA VAL A 258 5.54 -24.19 16.35
C VAL A 258 4.95 -25.52 16.76
N SER A 259 5.69 -26.60 16.53
CA SER A 259 5.37 -27.91 17.08
C SER A 259 6.63 -28.55 17.62
N ASN A 260 6.58 -29.07 18.85
CA ASN A 260 7.72 -29.70 19.52
C ASN A 260 8.99 -28.82 19.52
N GLY A 261 8.83 -27.52 19.83
CA GLY A 261 9.93 -26.55 19.85
C GLY A 261 10.50 -26.16 18.48
N ARG A 262 10.03 -26.75 17.38
CA ARG A 262 10.50 -26.44 16.02
C ARG A 262 9.53 -25.51 15.29
N PHE A 263 10.07 -24.45 14.71
CA PHE A 263 9.33 -23.52 13.83
C PHE A 263 9.17 -24.16 12.44
N LYS A 264 7.95 -24.59 12.12
CA LYS A 264 7.58 -25.16 10.81
C LYS A 264 7.55 -24.10 9.71
N SER A 265 7.16 -22.86 10.04
CA SER A 265 7.14 -21.75 9.09
C SER A 265 7.53 -20.43 9.75
N ARG A 266 8.35 -19.65 9.05
CA ARG A 266 8.72 -18.27 9.43
C ARG A 266 8.13 -17.25 8.46
N LYS A 267 7.20 -17.67 7.59
CA LYS A 267 6.53 -16.79 6.62
C LYS A 267 5.58 -15.84 7.36
N VAL A 268 5.36 -14.67 6.76
CA VAL A 268 4.32 -13.73 7.21
C VAL A 268 2.93 -14.33 6.96
N THR A 269 1.96 -13.85 7.73
CA THR A 269 0.56 -14.32 7.68
C THR A 269 -0.20 -13.70 6.50
N HIS A 270 -1.34 -14.30 6.13
CA HIS A 270 -2.30 -13.63 5.26
C HIS A 270 -2.97 -12.48 6.03
N GLY A 271 -3.37 -11.42 5.33
CA GLY A 271 -3.93 -10.21 5.94
C GLY A 271 -4.25 -9.17 4.86
N ASN A 272 -4.47 -7.91 5.27
CA ASN A 272 -4.76 -6.84 4.32
C ASN A 272 -3.57 -6.59 3.37
N ARG A 273 -3.70 -7.04 2.11
CA ARG A 273 -2.66 -6.90 1.07
C ARG A 273 -2.40 -5.45 0.68
N TYR A 274 -3.45 -4.62 0.64
CA TYR A 274 -3.40 -3.23 0.24
C TYR A 274 -2.54 -2.43 1.24
N LEU A 275 -2.88 -2.50 2.53
CA LEU A 275 -2.11 -1.85 3.59
C LEU A 275 -0.66 -2.36 3.64
N ARG A 276 -0.46 -3.67 3.47
CA ARG A 276 0.88 -4.27 3.51
C ARG A 276 1.78 -3.74 2.40
N GLN A 277 1.27 -3.63 1.17
CA GLN A 277 2.02 -3.11 0.03
C GLN A 277 2.50 -1.68 0.31
N ILE A 278 1.59 -0.81 0.73
CA ILE A 278 1.90 0.59 1.10
C ILE A 278 2.98 0.63 2.20
N LEU A 279 2.86 -0.18 3.26
CA LEU A 279 3.82 -0.17 4.36
C LEU A 279 5.22 -0.63 3.94
N ILE A 280 5.33 -1.52 2.96
CA ILE A 280 6.63 -1.93 2.41
C ILE A 280 7.25 -0.80 1.58
N GLU A 281 6.46 -0.08 0.80
CA GLU A 281 6.91 1.10 0.06
C GLU A 281 7.37 2.22 1.00
N ILE A 282 6.59 2.49 2.06
CA ILE A 282 6.98 3.42 3.14
C ILE A 282 8.29 2.96 3.77
N ALA A 283 8.45 1.67 4.07
CA ALA A 283 9.69 1.15 4.65
C ALA A 283 10.91 1.39 3.74
N TRP A 284 10.75 1.25 2.41
CA TRP A 284 11.80 1.59 1.45
C TRP A 284 12.17 3.07 1.46
N ALA A 285 11.19 3.97 1.62
CA ALA A 285 11.44 5.41 1.74
C ALA A 285 12.08 5.76 3.09
N ALA A 286 11.52 5.24 4.18
CA ALA A 286 11.98 5.45 5.55
C ALA A 286 13.43 4.99 5.74
N SER A 287 13.79 3.80 5.24
CA SER A 287 15.15 3.25 5.34
C SER A 287 16.20 4.04 4.56
N ARG A 288 15.80 4.92 3.63
CA ARG A 288 16.68 5.81 2.87
C ARG A 288 16.68 7.25 3.38
N THR A 289 15.80 7.59 4.33
CA THR A 289 15.72 8.93 4.90
C THR A 289 16.90 9.15 5.84
N ARG A 290 17.69 10.21 5.60
CA ARG A 290 18.87 10.50 6.44
C ARG A 290 18.45 10.87 7.87
N ASN A 291 19.32 10.56 8.83
CA ASN A 291 19.16 10.95 10.23
C ASN A 291 17.84 10.52 10.87
N CYS A 292 17.39 9.29 10.61
CA CYS A 292 16.18 8.75 11.24
C CYS A 292 16.44 7.37 11.82
N PHE A 293 15.61 6.95 12.77
CA PHE A 293 15.69 5.64 13.38
C PHE A 293 15.65 4.50 12.34
N PHE A 294 14.83 4.62 11.29
CA PHE A 294 14.63 3.55 10.32
C PHE A 294 15.85 3.33 9.40
N SER A 295 16.54 4.40 8.99
CA SER A 295 17.76 4.27 8.19
C SER A 295 18.92 3.72 9.01
N HIS A 296 19.08 4.19 10.25
CA HIS A 296 20.06 3.63 11.18
C HIS A 296 19.79 2.15 11.49
N PHE A 297 18.53 1.80 11.78
CA PHE A 297 18.12 0.41 11.98
C PHE A 297 18.39 -0.44 10.74
N SER A 298 18.06 0.05 9.55
CA SER A 298 18.33 -0.63 8.30
C SER A 298 19.82 -0.91 8.14
N TYR A 299 20.66 0.11 8.30
CA TYR A 299 22.12 0.01 8.20
C TYR A 299 22.70 -1.03 9.17
N LEU A 300 22.32 -0.99 10.45
CA LEU A 300 22.79 -1.95 11.44
C LEU A 300 22.38 -3.38 11.09
N GLN A 301 21.15 -3.61 10.63
CA GLN A 301 20.70 -4.96 10.30
C GLN A 301 21.31 -5.47 8.99
N THR A 302 21.45 -4.63 7.96
CA THR A 302 22.01 -5.05 6.66
C THR A 302 23.52 -5.18 6.70
N THR A 303 24.22 -4.20 7.26
CA THR A 303 25.67 -4.06 7.13
C THR A 303 26.39 -4.76 8.27
N VAL A 304 26.00 -4.49 9.52
CA VAL A 304 26.64 -5.07 10.70
C VAL A 304 26.19 -6.51 10.91
N LYS A 305 24.88 -6.76 10.90
CA LYS A 305 24.31 -8.10 11.15
C LYS A 305 24.16 -8.97 9.90
N LYS A 306 24.52 -8.46 8.70
CA LYS A 306 24.45 -9.17 7.41
C LYS A 306 23.11 -9.86 7.13
N LYS A 307 22.00 -9.29 7.60
CA LYS A 307 20.67 -9.87 7.41
C LYS A 307 20.10 -9.52 6.04
N ASN A 308 19.20 -10.37 5.56
CA ASN A 308 18.51 -10.17 4.28
C ASN A 308 17.72 -8.85 4.27
N LYS A 309 17.95 -8.04 3.23
CA LYS A 309 17.35 -6.70 3.06
C LYS A 309 15.83 -6.73 3.08
N MET A 310 15.17 -7.67 2.41
CA MET A 310 13.71 -7.74 2.36
C MET A 310 13.10 -8.08 3.72
N LYS A 311 13.75 -8.95 4.51
CA LYS A 311 13.32 -9.22 5.90
C LYS A 311 13.40 -7.97 6.77
N ILE A 312 14.37 -7.11 6.53
CA ILE A 312 14.53 -5.85 7.26
C ILE A 312 13.42 -4.86 6.87
N GLN A 313 13.06 -4.78 5.59
CA GLN A 313 11.95 -3.94 5.15
C GLN A 313 10.62 -4.35 5.77
N VAL A 314 10.35 -5.66 5.85
CA VAL A 314 9.18 -6.19 6.58
C VAL A 314 9.22 -5.82 8.07
N ALA A 315 10.40 -5.86 8.69
CA ALA A 315 10.57 -5.46 10.09
C ALA A 315 10.35 -3.96 10.31
N ILE A 316 10.82 -3.10 9.38
CA ILE A 316 10.57 -1.65 9.40
C ILE A 316 9.08 -1.37 9.21
N ALA A 317 8.43 -1.99 8.22
CA ALA A 317 6.99 -1.89 7.99
C ALA A 317 6.19 -2.24 9.25
N ARG A 318 6.56 -3.33 9.94
CA ARG A 318 5.94 -3.70 11.23
C ARG A 318 6.14 -2.62 12.30
N LYS A 319 7.34 -2.05 12.42
CA LYS A 319 7.63 -0.98 13.40
C LYS A 319 6.85 0.29 13.11
N ILE A 320 6.74 0.68 11.83
CA ILE A 320 5.93 1.80 11.38
C ILE A 320 4.47 1.57 11.74
N LEU A 321 3.92 0.38 11.46
CA LEU A 321 2.52 0.08 11.79
C LEU A 321 2.23 0.09 13.30
N VAL A 322 3.21 -0.32 14.13
CA VAL A 322 3.12 -0.17 15.59
C VAL A 322 3.12 1.31 15.99
N ALA A 323 3.98 2.12 15.38
CA ALA A 323 4.01 3.57 15.61
C ALA A 323 2.69 4.22 15.21
N VAL A 324 2.14 3.90 14.03
CA VAL A 324 0.83 4.36 13.55
C VAL A 324 -0.27 4.07 14.58
N TRP A 325 -0.33 2.85 15.13
CA TRP A 325 -1.32 2.51 16.16
C TRP A 325 -1.20 3.40 17.39
N HIS A 326 0.02 3.61 17.91
CA HIS A 326 0.23 4.49 19.06
C HIS A 326 -0.06 5.96 18.77
N MET A 327 0.38 6.48 17.62
CA MET A 327 0.17 7.86 17.20
C MET A 327 -1.33 8.19 17.06
N LEU A 328 -2.11 7.28 16.47
CA LEU A 328 -3.55 7.46 16.32
C LEU A 328 -4.30 7.24 17.65
N SER A 329 -3.84 6.32 18.50
CA SER A 329 -4.50 6.05 19.79
C SER A 329 -4.24 7.13 20.85
N LYS A 330 -3.06 7.75 20.83
CA LYS A 330 -2.63 8.76 21.81
C LYS A 330 -2.73 10.19 21.30
N GLU A 331 -3.02 10.35 20.01
CA GLU A 331 -3.03 11.64 19.34
C GLU A 331 -1.68 12.39 19.38
N GLU A 332 -0.58 11.64 19.35
CA GLU A 332 0.79 12.17 19.41
C GLU A 332 1.52 12.02 18.06
N ASP A 333 2.35 13.00 17.73
CA ASP A 333 3.20 12.96 16.53
C ASP A 333 4.31 11.91 16.63
N PHE A 334 4.91 11.56 15.50
CA PHE A 334 6.00 10.60 15.47
C PHE A 334 7.24 11.19 16.12
N ILE A 335 7.65 10.61 17.25
CA ILE A 335 8.90 10.97 17.91
C ILE A 335 10.00 10.01 17.43
N ASP A 336 10.95 10.55 16.68
CA ASP A 336 12.13 9.78 16.28
C ASP A 336 13.11 9.65 17.45
N ILE A 337 13.09 8.47 18.10
CA ILE A 337 13.98 8.12 19.23
C ILE A 337 15.46 8.29 18.85
N TYR A 338 15.84 8.07 17.58
CA TYR A 338 17.21 8.26 17.16
C TYR A 338 17.62 9.74 17.25
N LEU A 339 16.77 10.67 16.80
CA LEU A 339 17.02 12.10 16.91
C LEU A 339 17.07 12.55 18.37
N LYS A 340 16.13 12.11 19.19
CA LYS A 340 16.12 12.42 20.63
C LYS A 340 17.42 11.96 21.32
N ARG A 341 17.91 10.77 21.00
CA ARG A 341 19.19 10.27 21.52
C ARG A 341 20.38 11.12 21.03
N GLN A 342 20.37 11.58 19.79
CA GLN A 342 21.43 12.46 19.26
C GLN A 342 21.43 13.83 19.96
N GLU A 343 20.26 14.39 20.25
CA GLU A 343 20.12 15.64 21.01
C GLU A 343 20.62 15.49 22.45
N GLU A 344 20.25 14.40 23.13
CA GLU A 344 20.75 14.07 24.47
C GLU A 344 22.28 13.92 24.50
N LEU A 345 22.86 13.21 23.52
CA LEU A 345 24.32 13.06 23.39
C LEU A 345 25.02 14.42 23.21
N LYS A 346 24.52 15.28 22.31
CA LYS A 346 25.06 16.63 22.12
C LYS A 346 24.97 17.48 23.38
N ARG A 347 23.88 17.36 24.14
CA ARG A 347 23.71 18.07 25.41
C ARG A 347 24.75 17.62 26.44
N THR A 348 24.97 16.30 26.55
CA THR A 348 25.98 15.73 27.45
C THR A 348 27.39 16.12 27.04
N GLU A 349 27.72 16.06 25.75
CA GLU A 349 29.03 16.52 25.22
C GLU A 349 29.27 18.01 25.50
N GLY A 350 28.24 18.85 25.37
CA GLY A 350 28.32 20.27 25.73
C GLY A 350 28.56 20.49 27.23
N GLN A 351 27.91 19.71 28.09
CA GLN A 351 28.14 19.75 29.54
C GLN A 351 29.54 19.30 29.93
N ILE A 352 30.05 18.24 29.29
CA ILE A 352 31.43 17.76 29.51
C ILE A 352 32.43 18.86 29.15
N LYS A 353 32.29 19.48 27.96
CA LYS A 353 33.17 20.58 27.54
C LYS A 353 33.14 21.79 28.49
N LEU A 354 31.96 22.11 29.02
CA LEU A 354 31.81 23.18 30.01
C LEU A 354 32.53 22.84 31.32
N LEU A 355 32.40 21.60 31.81
CA LEU A 355 33.10 21.13 33.01
C LEU A 355 34.62 21.10 32.79
N GLU A 356 35.08 20.65 31.62
CA GLU A 356 36.49 20.67 31.24
C GLU A 356 37.05 22.11 31.24
N SER A 357 36.28 23.11 30.77
CA SER A 357 36.72 24.51 30.86
C SER A 357 36.83 25.02 32.30
N TYR A 358 35.91 24.64 33.19
CA TYR A 358 36.00 25.02 34.61
C TYR A 358 37.11 24.31 35.39
N MET A 359 37.65 23.21 34.86
CA MET A 359 38.79 22.52 35.44
C MET A 359 40.14 22.98 34.87
N ALA A 360 40.11 23.75 33.78
CA ALA A 360 41.30 24.31 33.12
C ALA A 360 41.66 25.70 33.65
N ASP A 361 40.71 26.39 34.29
CA ASP A 361 40.89 27.58 35.13
C ASP A 361 41.15 27.17 36.59
#